data_AF-A0A2E6BT86-F1
#
_entry.id   AF-A0A2E6BT86-F1
#
_cell.length_a   1.000
_cell.length_b   1.000
_cell.length_c   1.000
_cell.angle_alpha   90.00
_cell.angle_beta   90.00
_cell.angle_gamma   90.00
#
_symmetry.space_group_name_H-M   'P 1'
#
loop_
_entity.id
_entity.type
_entity.pdbx_description
1 polymer ?
#
loop_
_entity_poly.entity_id
_entity_poly.type
_entity_poly.pdbx_seq_one_letter_code
_entity_poly.pdbx_strand_id
1 'polypeptide(L)'
;MKKYFYTIILATFFSFTNAQTEDCNGIIGGPAVVDPCGTCQLAYLYNTISHTVTFLNSTNGISAGANEMVVLPESLGNPYWNDCGQNYNIDCNNIVKGPALLDTCNICRKAYAYNVITHEIIYVNHEDLYDLTDNEIMVMPDSENNPYWNDCTTSTTAQFFNEDVKVIKIIDLLGNELKTIKPNIVHIEFYSDGTYKKQVVIQ
;
A
#
# COMPACT_ATOMS: atom_id res chain seq x y z
N MET A 1 17.56 49.41 -43.77
CA MET A 1 16.27 49.74 -43.12
C MET A 1 15.63 48.42 -42.65
N LYS A 2 15.70 48.09 -41.35
CA LYS A 2 15.00 46.92 -40.79
C LYS A 2 13.96 47.43 -39.79
N LYS A 3 12.68 47.19 -40.06
CA LYS A 3 11.53 47.52 -39.20
C LYS A 3 11.32 46.35 -38.23
N TYR A 4 11.36 46.61 -36.92
CA TYR A 4 10.98 45.65 -35.89
C TYR A 4 9.50 45.87 -35.53
N PHE A 5 8.68 44.84 -35.74
CA PHE A 5 7.28 44.80 -35.34
C PHE A 5 7.21 44.41 -33.86
N TYR A 6 6.61 45.26 -33.03
CA TYR A 6 6.27 44.97 -31.64
C TYR A 6 4.90 44.28 -31.58
N THR A 7 4.85 43.04 -31.09
CA THR A 7 3.61 42.34 -30.79
C THR A 7 3.39 42.36 -29.28
N ILE A 8 2.35 43.07 -28.84
CA ILE A 8 1.91 43.14 -27.44
C ILE A 8 1.12 41.86 -27.14
N ILE A 9 1.62 41.01 -26.23
CA ILE A 9 0.90 39.85 -25.73
C ILE A 9 0.15 40.26 -24.45
N LEU A 10 -1.18 40.21 -24.52
CA LEU A 10 -2.10 40.49 -23.42
C LEU A 10 -2.11 39.27 -22.47
N ALA A 11 -1.52 39.40 -21.28
CA ALA A 11 -1.50 38.34 -20.27
C ALA A 11 -2.87 38.29 -19.55
N THR A 12 -3.66 37.27 -19.82
CA THR A 12 -4.85 36.93 -19.04
C THR A 12 -4.43 36.22 -17.75
N PHE A 13 -4.75 36.83 -16.61
CA PHE A 13 -4.56 36.23 -15.29
C PHE A 13 -5.59 35.11 -15.09
N PHE A 14 -5.13 33.86 -15.16
CA PHE A 14 -5.88 32.72 -14.63
C PHE A 14 -5.72 32.69 -13.10
N SER A 15 -6.80 32.96 -12.39
CA SER A 15 -6.87 32.70 -10.95
C SER A 15 -7.04 31.20 -10.72
N PHE A 16 -5.99 30.54 -10.23
CA PHE A 16 -6.06 29.15 -9.77
C PHE A 16 -6.80 29.11 -8.43
N THR A 17 -8.07 28.68 -8.44
CA THR A 17 -8.73 28.27 -7.20
C THR A 17 -8.08 26.97 -6.74
N ASN A 18 -7.25 27.06 -5.69
CA ASN A 18 -6.63 25.92 -5.04
C ASN A 18 -7.76 25.12 -4.36
N ALA A 19 -8.24 24.06 -5.01
CA ALA A 19 -9.22 23.17 -4.41
C ALA A 19 -8.55 22.53 -3.19
N GLN A 20 -9.01 22.88 -1.99
CA GLN A 20 -8.48 22.26 -0.78
C GLN A 20 -8.87 20.79 -0.79
N THR A 21 -7.88 19.92 -0.92
CA THR A 21 -8.03 18.48 -0.82
C THR A 21 -8.38 18.11 0.62
N GLU A 22 -9.31 17.16 0.78
CA GLU A 22 -9.51 16.46 2.04
C GLU A 22 -8.23 15.70 2.41
N ASP A 23 -7.89 15.74 3.70
CA ASP A 23 -6.82 14.91 4.25
C ASP A 23 -7.29 13.45 4.39
N CYS A 24 -6.40 12.55 4.80
CA CYS A 24 -6.75 11.13 4.90
C CYS A 24 -7.78 10.80 5.99
N ASN A 25 -8.09 11.76 6.86
CA ASN A 25 -9.10 11.65 7.91
C ASN A 25 -10.43 12.36 7.52
N GLY A 26 -10.57 12.72 6.23
CA GLY A 26 -11.77 13.35 5.68
C GLY A 26 -11.95 14.82 6.05
N ILE A 27 -10.89 15.52 6.48
CA ILE A 27 -10.94 16.94 6.84
C ILE A 27 -10.39 17.78 5.70
N ILE A 28 -11.22 18.67 5.14
CA ILE A 28 -10.82 19.64 4.10
C ILE A 28 -9.69 20.53 4.65
N GLY A 29 -8.52 20.46 4.01
CA GLY A 29 -7.35 21.21 4.44
C GLY A 29 -6.81 20.79 5.81
N GLY A 30 -7.12 19.57 6.26
CA GLY A 30 -6.60 19.00 7.49
C GLY A 30 -5.12 18.58 7.39
N PRO A 31 -4.46 18.34 8.53
CA PRO A 31 -3.03 18.04 8.60
C PRO A 31 -2.70 16.55 8.48
N ALA A 32 -3.69 15.67 8.37
CA ALA A 32 -3.44 14.23 8.42
C ALA A 32 -2.80 13.72 7.13
N VAL A 33 -1.83 12.81 7.26
CA VAL A 33 -1.10 12.24 6.11
C VAL A 33 -1.05 10.73 6.25
N VAL A 34 -1.23 10.02 5.14
CA VAL A 34 -1.02 8.57 5.08
C VAL A 34 0.48 8.31 5.14
N ASP A 35 0.92 7.58 6.16
CA ASP A 35 2.31 7.15 6.23
C ASP A 35 2.59 5.99 5.26
N PRO A 36 3.87 5.69 4.97
CA PRO A 36 4.28 4.47 4.27
C PRO A 36 3.68 3.14 4.76
N CYS A 37 3.14 3.06 5.97
CA CYS A 37 2.43 1.87 6.47
C CYS A 37 0.97 1.81 6.02
N GLY A 38 0.46 2.85 5.34
CA GLY A 38 -0.94 2.99 4.96
C GLY A 38 -1.83 3.51 6.08
N THR A 39 -1.26 3.93 7.22
CA THR A 39 -2.03 4.46 8.35
C THR A 39 -2.22 5.96 8.19
N CYS A 40 -3.45 6.44 8.36
CA CYS A 40 -3.72 7.87 8.39
C CYS A 40 -3.25 8.46 9.73
N GLN A 41 -2.13 9.18 9.71
CA GLN A 41 -1.52 9.76 10.91
C GLN A 41 -2.02 11.19 11.10
N LEU A 42 -2.52 11.50 12.30
CA LEU A 42 -2.97 12.83 12.67
C LEU A 42 -1.81 13.65 13.25
N ALA A 43 -1.89 14.98 13.13
CA ALA A 43 -1.09 15.86 13.95
C ALA A 43 -1.52 15.75 15.43
N TYR A 44 -0.64 16.08 16.36
CA TYR A 44 -0.97 16.05 17.79
C TYR A 44 -0.27 17.15 18.58
N LEU A 45 -0.86 17.52 19.71
CA LEU A 45 -0.19 18.31 20.75
C LEU A 45 0.51 17.36 21.71
N TYR A 46 1.79 17.63 21.96
CA TYR A 46 2.61 16.91 22.92
C TYR A 46 3.02 17.83 24.06
N ASN A 47 2.71 17.44 25.29
CA ASN A 47 3.19 18.13 26.47
C ASN A 47 4.58 17.61 26.88
N THR A 48 5.59 18.46 26.92
CA THR A 48 6.98 18.07 27.19
C THR A 48 7.26 17.77 28.66
N ILE A 49 6.35 18.11 29.59
CA ILE A 49 6.46 17.83 31.02
C ILE A 49 5.68 16.57 31.40
N SER A 50 4.41 16.47 31.01
CA SER A 50 3.55 15.33 31.35
C SER A 50 3.60 14.19 30.34
N HIS A 51 4.26 14.40 29.19
CA HIS A 51 4.31 13.46 28.06
C HIS A 51 2.93 13.04 27.54
N THR A 52 1.92 13.88 27.75
CA THR A 52 0.55 13.63 27.27
C THR A 52 0.43 13.99 25.79
N VAL A 53 -0.30 13.16 25.04
CA VAL A 53 -0.57 13.32 23.61
C VAL A 53 -2.05 13.58 23.39
N THR A 54 -2.37 14.61 22.62
CA THR A 54 -3.75 14.94 22.21
C THR A 54 -3.80 15.08 20.69
N PHE A 55 -4.51 14.17 20.01
CA PHE A 55 -4.63 14.18 18.55
C PHE A 55 -5.52 15.32 18.04
N LEU A 56 -5.17 15.85 16.87
CA LEU A 56 -5.77 17.03 16.26
C LEU A 56 -6.31 16.71 14.86
N ASN A 57 -7.58 17.03 14.63
CA ASN A 57 -8.20 17.00 13.30
C ASN A 57 -7.84 18.25 12.46
N SER A 58 -7.35 19.32 13.09
CA SER A 58 -6.91 20.54 12.42
C SER A 58 -5.83 21.25 13.23
N THR A 59 -4.89 21.90 12.54
CA THR A 59 -3.90 22.80 13.15
C THR A 59 -4.30 24.27 13.06
N ASN A 60 -5.40 24.60 12.40
CA ASN A 60 -5.85 25.99 12.26
C ASN A 60 -6.33 26.54 13.60
N GLY A 61 -5.76 27.67 14.03
CA GLY A 61 -6.12 28.32 15.28
C GLY A 61 -5.59 27.62 16.54
N ILE A 62 -4.76 26.59 16.40
CA ILE A 62 -4.08 25.96 17.52
C ILE A 62 -2.88 26.81 17.93
N SER A 63 -2.85 27.23 19.19
CA SER A 63 -1.68 27.83 19.82
C SER A 63 -1.18 26.87 20.88
N ALA A 64 0.02 26.32 20.70
CA ALA A 64 0.64 25.49 21.71
C ALA A 64 0.93 26.32 22.98
N GLY A 65 0.66 25.75 24.16
CA GLY A 65 1.05 26.34 25.43
C GLY A 65 2.56 26.33 25.67
N ALA A 66 3.01 26.92 26.78
CA ALA A 66 4.43 27.07 27.10
C ALA A 66 5.22 25.74 27.18
N ASN A 67 4.54 24.62 27.44
CA ASN A 67 5.13 23.28 27.55
C ASN A 67 4.57 22.31 26.51
N GLU A 68 3.98 22.83 25.43
CA GLU A 68 3.38 22.01 24.39
C GLU A 68 4.04 22.28 23.06
N MET A 69 4.06 21.27 22.20
CA MET A 69 4.45 21.42 20.80
C MET A 69 3.45 20.70 19.91
N VAL A 70 3.17 21.30 18.75
CA VAL A 70 2.44 20.62 17.69
C VAL A 70 3.44 19.75 16.94
N VAL A 71 3.16 18.45 16.86
CA VAL A 71 3.91 17.50 16.05
C VAL A 71 3.06 17.15 14.84
N LEU A 72 3.56 17.48 13.65
CA LEU A 72 2.95 17.05 12.39
C LEU A 72 3.32 15.60 12.08
N PRO A 73 2.52 14.87 11.29
CA PRO A 73 2.79 13.47 10.95
C PRO A 73 4.23 13.22 10.51
N GLU A 74 4.74 13.96 9.52
CA GLU A 74 6.10 13.75 8.96
C GLU A 74 7.24 14.38 9.79
N SER A 75 6.98 14.83 11.02
CA SER A 75 8.00 15.50 11.84
C SER A 75 9.12 14.52 12.22
N LEU A 76 10.37 14.98 12.11
CA LEU A 76 11.53 14.20 12.55
C LEU A 76 11.41 13.81 14.03
N GLY A 77 11.52 12.52 14.32
CA GLY A 77 11.40 11.99 15.68
C GLY A 77 9.96 11.79 16.16
N ASN A 78 8.94 11.91 15.30
CA ASN A 78 7.59 11.49 15.61
C ASN A 78 7.57 9.95 15.79
N PRO A 79 7.30 9.42 17.00
CA PRO A 79 7.30 7.99 17.24
C PRO A 79 6.11 7.27 16.63
N TYR A 80 5.07 7.98 16.18
CA TYR A 80 3.91 7.40 15.50
C TYR A 80 4.08 7.35 13.97
N TRP A 81 5.03 8.11 13.42
CA TRP A 81 5.27 8.15 11.98
C TRP A 81 6.05 6.93 11.52
N ASN A 82 5.52 6.20 10.54
CA ASN A 82 6.05 4.90 10.14
C ASN A 82 6.11 3.89 11.29
N ASP A 83 5.34 4.11 12.35
CA ASP A 83 5.14 3.11 13.38
C ASP A 83 4.10 2.11 12.89
N CYS A 84 4.55 1.23 12.00
CA CYS A 84 3.72 0.15 11.48
C CYS A 84 3.37 -0.90 12.56
N GLY A 85 3.65 -0.64 13.84
CA GLY A 85 3.56 -1.54 14.97
C GLY A 85 4.76 -2.48 15.11
N GLN A 86 4.77 -3.26 16.19
CA GLN A 86 5.85 -4.21 16.55
C GLN A 86 6.03 -5.38 15.57
N ASN A 87 5.23 -5.49 14.51
CA ASN A 87 5.44 -6.44 13.44
C ASN A 87 5.02 -5.80 12.12
N TYR A 88 5.97 -5.15 11.46
CA TYR A 88 5.96 -4.97 10.01
C TYR A 88 6.14 -6.34 9.33
N ASN A 89 5.25 -7.30 9.64
CA ASN A 89 5.13 -8.53 8.90
C ASN A 89 4.29 -8.17 7.68
N ILE A 90 4.99 -7.70 6.65
CA ILE A 90 4.43 -7.72 5.32
C ILE A 90 4.34 -9.18 4.92
N ASP A 91 3.15 -9.61 4.55
CA ASP A 91 2.94 -10.94 4.02
C ASP A 91 3.69 -11.10 2.67
N CYS A 92 3.79 -12.32 2.17
CA CYS A 92 4.52 -12.57 0.92
C CYS A 92 3.86 -11.92 -0.33
N ASN A 93 2.67 -11.31 -0.20
CA ASN A 93 1.96 -10.57 -1.25
C ASN A 93 2.17 -9.05 -1.15
N ASN A 94 3.08 -8.60 -0.31
CA ASN A 94 3.32 -7.20 -0.01
C ASN A 94 2.15 -6.49 0.69
N ILE A 95 1.31 -7.24 1.40
CA ILE A 95 0.19 -6.69 2.16
C ILE A 95 0.61 -6.59 3.63
N VAL A 96 0.50 -5.38 4.19
CA VAL A 96 0.80 -5.12 5.60
C VAL A 96 -0.20 -5.89 6.47
N LYS A 97 0.30 -6.74 7.37
CA LYS A 97 -0.52 -7.67 8.18
C LYS A 97 -1.45 -8.53 7.32
N GLY A 98 -1.04 -8.84 6.09
CA GLY A 98 -1.78 -9.76 5.26
C GLY A 98 -1.63 -11.20 5.76
N PRO A 99 -2.60 -12.08 5.45
CA PRO A 99 -2.61 -13.45 5.96
C PRO A 99 -1.82 -14.42 5.07
N ALA A 100 -1.14 -13.94 4.02
CA ALA A 100 -0.48 -14.82 3.06
C ALA A 100 0.85 -15.38 3.60
N LEU A 101 1.13 -16.66 3.29
CA LEU A 101 2.34 -17.35 3.74
C LEU A 101 3.08 -17.99 2.56
N LEU A 102 4.40 -18.04 2.68
CA LEU A 102 5.25 -18.74 1.73
C LEU A 102 5.22 -20.24 2.03
N ASP A 103 4.84 -21.06 1.06
CA ASP A 103 4.86 -22.51 1.18
C ASP A 103 6.27 -23.10 0.89
N THR A 104 6.41 -24.42 1.02
CA THR A 104 7.69 -25.10 0.77
C THR A 104 8.16 -25.05 -0.69
N CYS A 105 7.26 -24.70 -1.63
CA CYS A 105 7.56 -24.50 -3.04
C CYS A 105 8.01 -23.06 -3.34
N ASN A 106 8.13 -22.20 -2.32
CA ASN A 106 8.29 -20.75 -2.44
C ASN A 106 7.14 -20.08 -3.22
N ILE A 107 5.90 -20.53 -3.01
CA ILE A 107 4.69 -19.90 -3.57
C ILE A 107 4.02 -19.10 -2.46
N CYS A 108 3.63 -17.86 -2.75
CA CYS A 108 2.91 -17.04 -1.79
C CYS A 108 1.42 -17.39 -1.79
N ARG A 109 0.98 -18.20 -0.84
CA ARG A 109 -0.41 -18.65 -0.73
C ARG A 109 -1.25 -17.66 0.06
N LYS A 110 -2.36 -17.24 -0.54
CA LYS A 110 -3.35 -16.36 0.11
C LYS A 110 -4.27 -17.18 1.02
N ALA A 111 -4.69 -16.56 2.11
CA ALA A 111 -5.84 -17.04 2.85
C ALA A 111 -7.13 -16.77 2.06
N TYR A 112 -8.19 -17.52 2.36
CA TYR A 112 -9.47 -17.36 1.68
C TYR A 112 -10.65 -17.72 2.57
N ALA A 113 -11.78 -17.04 2.33
CA ALA A 113 -13.08 -17.44 2.83
C ALA A 113 -13.65 -18.52 1.89
N TYR A 114 -14.06 -19.63 2.48
CA TYR A 114 -14.67 -20.75 1.75
C TYR A 114 -16.12 -20.91 2.16
N ASN A 115 -17.02 -20.83 1.19
CA ASN A 115 -18.44 -21.05 1.41
C ASN A 115 -18.74 -22.56 1.49
N VAL A 116 -19.20 -23.04 2.64
CA VAL A 116 -19.47 -24.47 2.88
C VAL A 116 -20.70 -25.00 2.14
N ILE A 117 -21.53 -24.13 1.56
CA ILE A 117 -22.72 -24.49 0.77
C ILE A 117 -22.42 -24.42 -0.73
N THR A 118 -21.90 -23.29 -1.21
CA THR A 118 -21.66 -23.07 -2.66
C THR A 118 -20.30 -23.59 -3.12
N HIS A 119 -19.38 -23.90 -2.20
CA HIS A 119 -17.99 -24.25 -2.47
C HIS A 119 -17.20 -23.14 -3.18
N GLU A 120 -17.70 -21.90 -3.16
CA GLU A 120 -17.00 -20.75 -3.72
C GLU A 120 -15.89 -20.27 -2.77
N ILE A 121 -14.85 -19.70 -3.38
CA ILE A 121 -13.65 -19.22 -2.69
C ILE A 121 -13.51 -17.74 -2.96
N ILE A 122 -13.29 -16.96 -1.90
CA ILE A 122 -12.96 -15.54 -1.98
C ILE A 122 -11.64 -15.31 -1.26
N TYR A 123 -10.62 -14.83 -1.98
CA TYR A 123 -9.32 -14.55 -1.38
C TYR A 123 -9.36 -13.32 -0.49
N VAL A 124 -8.74 -13.45 0.67
CA VAL A 124 -8.73 -12.43 1.71
C VAL A 124 -7.33 -11.81 1.77
N ASN A 125 -7.28 -10.49 1.57
CA ASN A 125 -6.04 -9.73 1.66
C ASN A 125 -5.75 -9.28 3.10
N HIS A 126 -6.73 -9.28 3.99
CA HIS A 126 -6.59 -8.88 5.38
C HIS A 126 -7.65 -9.57 6.24
N GLU A 127 -7.22 -10.31 7.26
CA GLU A 127 -8.12 -11.06 8.16
C GLU A 127 -9.11 -10.14 8.89
N ASP A 128 -8.65 -8.98 9.35
CA ASP A 128 -9.48 -8.05 10.13
C ASP A 128 -10.48 -7.23 9.29
N LEU A 129 -10.46 -7.37 7.95
CA LEU A 129 -11.31 -6.58 7.04
C LEU A 129 -12.32 -7.44 6.26
N TYR A 130 -12.34 -8.76 6.46
CA TYR A 130 -13.32 -9.64 5.82
C TYR A 130 -14.35 -10.14 6.84
N ASP A 131 -15.60 -9.72 6.68
CA ASP A 131 -16.71 -10.18 7.50
C ASP A 131 -17.24 -11.51 6.94
N LEU A 132 -17.03 -12.61 7.69
CA LEU A 132 -17.49 -13.94 7.29
C LEU A 132 -19.01 -14.01 7.44
N THR A 133 -19.68 -14.54 6.41
CA THR A 133 -21.08 -14.93 6.53
C THR A 133 -21.23 -16.25 7.30
N ASP A 134 -22.46 -16.58 7.74
CA ASP A 134 -22.76 -17.83 8.47
C ASP A 134 -22.33 -19.12 7.73
N ASN A 135 -22.17 -19.03 6.41
CA ASN A 135 -21.80 -20.17 5.55
C ASN A 135 -20.33 -20.15 5.16
N GLU A 136 -19.53 -19.20 5.64
CA GLU A 136 -18.12 -19.10 5.29
C GLU A 136 -17.21 -19.50 6.45
N ILE A 137 -16.13 -20.18 6.10
CA ILE A 137 -15.03 -20.44 7.01
C ILE A 137 -13.75 -19.82 6.46
N MET A 138 -12.97 -19.19 7.32
CA MET A 138 -11.64 -18.73 6.96
C MET A 138 -10.69 -19.92 6.88
N VAL A 139 -9.96 -20.04 5.77
CA VAL A 139 -8.93 -21.05 5.57
C VAL A 139 -7.58 -20.36 5.45
N MET A 140 -6.70 -20.62 6.42
CA MET A 140 -5.34 -20.11 6.43
C MET A 140 -4.44 -20.92 5.49
N PRO A 141 -3.37 -20.31 4.93
CA PRO A 141 -2.49 -20.99 3.99
C PRO A 141 -1.95 -22.32 4.53
N ASP A 142 -1.49 -22.37 5.79
CA ASP A 142 -0.87 -23.54 6.43
C ASP A 142 -1.88 -24.51 7.09
N SER A 143 -3.18 -24.31 6.86
CA SER A 143 -4.22 -25.18 7.43
C SER A 143 -4.10 -26.62 6.90
N GLU A 144 -4.29 -27.61 7.78
CA GLU A 144 -4.10 -29.05 7.48
C GLU A 144 -4.92 -29.54 6.27
N ASN A 145 -6.10 -28.96 6.04
CA ASN A 145 -7.00 -29.34 4.95
C ASN A 145 -6.97 -28.36 3.76
N ASN A 146 -6.00 -27.45 3.70
CA ASN A 146 -5.87 -26.54 2.57
C ASN A 146 -5.25 -27.29 1.37
N PRO A 147 -6.01 -27.58 0.30
CA PRO A 147 -5.50 -28.33 -0.85
C PRO A 147 -4.44 -27.55 -1.65
N TYR A 148 -4.32 -26.24 -1.45
CA TYR A 148 -3.36 -25.40 -2.16
C TYR A 148 -2.00 -25.32 -1.44
N TRP A 149 -1.93 -25.71 -0.16
CA TRP A 149 -0.68 -25.65 0.60
C TRP A 149 0.33 -26.69 0.11
N ASN A 150 1.53 -26.25 -0.29
CA ASN A 150 2.58 -27.08 -0.87
C ASN A 150 2.22 -27.75 -2.21
N ASP A 151 1.18 -27.28 -2.92
CA ASP A 151 0.90 -27.74 -4.28
C ASP A 151 1.80 -27.05 -5.31
N CYS A 152 2.97 -27.62 -5.60
CA CYS A 152 3.89 -27.00 -6.57
C CYS A 152 3.43 -27.10 -8.05
N THR A 153 2.25 -27.67 -8.36
CA THR A 153 1.91 -28.12 -9.73
C THR A 153 1.11 -27.13 -10.57
N THR A 154 0.64 -26.03 -9.98
CA THR A 154 -0.38 -25.17 -10.59
C THR A 154 0.15 -23.90 -11.27
N SER A 155 1.32 -23.90 -11.91
CA SER A 155 1.86 -22.66 -12.55
C SER A 155 1.38 -22.47 -13.99
N THR A 156 0.68 -21.36 -14.26
CA THR A 156 0.47 -20.84 -15.63
C THR A 156 1.45 -19.69 -15.86
N THR A 157 2.23 -19.73 -16.94
CA THR A 157 3.16 -18.65 -17.27
C THR A 157 2.43 -17.57 -18.05
N ALA A 158 2.31 -16.36 -17.48
CA ALA A 158 1.93 -15.18 -18.25
C ALA A 158 3.18 -14.47 -18.76
N GLN A 159 3.14 -14.10 -20.04
CA GLN A 159 4.12 -13.23 -20.69
C GLN A 159 3.48 -11.88 -20.92
N PHE A 160 4.06 -10.83 -20.33
CA PHE A 160 3.63 -9.46 -20.61
C PHE A 160 4.45 -8.91 -21.78
N PHE A 161 3.76 -8.52 -22.85
CA PHE A 161 4.31 -7.73 -23.94
C PHE A 161 3.65 -6.36 -23.89
N ASN A 162 4.39 -5.37 -23.42
CA ASN A 162 3.96 -3.98 -23.60
C ASN A 162 5.16 -3.18 -24.07
N GLU A 163 5.10 -2.68 -25.30
CA GLU A 163 6.19 -1.92 -25.93
C GLU A 163 6.40 -0.55 -25.26
N ASP A 164 5.38 -0.05 -24.55
CA ASP A 164 5.40 1.24 -23.86
C ASP A 164 5.80 1.14 -22.38
N VAL A 165 5.94 -0.07 -21.82
CA VAL A 165 6.27 -0.29 -20.40
C VAL A 165 7.62 -0.95 -20.27
N LYS A 166 8.58 -0.21 -19.70
CA LYS A 166 9.93 -0.71 -19.47
C LYS A 166 10.01 -1.40 -18.12
N VAL A 167 10.26 -2.70 -18.15
CA VAL A 167 10.53 -3.48 -16.93
C VAL A 167 11.94 -3.16 -16.45
N ILE A 168 12.05 -2.54 -15.28
CA ILE A 168 13.33 -2.10 -14.71
C ILE A 168 13.94 -3.18 -13.83
N LYS A 169 13.08 -3.92 -13.11
CA LYS A 169 13.48 -4.89 -12.10
C LYS A 169 12.41 -5.97 -11.95
N ILE A 170 12.84 -7.22 -11.79
CA ILE A 170 12.00 -8.33 -11.38
C ILE A 170 12.55 -8.85 -10.06
N ILE A 171 11.67 -8.97 -9.08
CA ILE A 171 12.01 -9.43 -7.73
C ILE A 171 11.30 -10.77 -7.52
N ASP A 172 12.03 -11.78 -7.06
CA ASP A 172 11.38 -12.96 -6.52
C ASP A 172 10.72 -12.66 -5.16
N LEU A 173 9.95 -13.61 -4.64
CA LEU A 173 9.29 -13.45 -3.34
C LEU A 173 10.26 -13.34 -2.15
N LEU A 174 11.55 -13.60 -2.37
CA LEU A 174 12.61 -13.53 -1.36
C LEU A 174 13.41 -12.22 -1.45
N GLY A 175 12.97 -11.27 -2.28
CA GLY A 175 13.63 -9.97 -2.45
C GLY A 175 14.83 -10.00 -3.40
N ASN A 176 15.14 -11.12 -4.04
CA ASN A 176 16.27 -11.22 -4.95
C ASN A 176 15.93 -10.64 -6.32
N GLU A 177 16.83 -9.80 -6.82
CA GLU A 177 16.72 -9.28 -8.18
C GLU A 177 17.18 -10.35 -9.20
N LEU A 178 16.38 -10.55 -10.24
CA LEU A 178 16.83 -11.35 -11.38
C LEU A 178 17.92 -10.58 -12.16
N LYS A 179 19.14 -11.12 -12.13
CA LYS A 179 20.34 -10.54 -12.77
C LYS A 179 20.27 -10.40 -14.29
N THR A 180 19.27 -11.00 -14.94
CA THR A 180 19.09 -10.94 -16.39
C THR A 180 17.64 -10.69 -16.71
N ILE A 181 17.33 -9.44 -17.09
CA ILE A 181 16.01 -9.03 -17.56
C ILE A 181 16.17 -8.80 -19.06
N LYS A 182 15.44 -9.57 -19.89
CA LYS A 182 15.24 -9.15 -21.28
C LYS A 182 14.21 -8.03 -21.25
N PRO A 183 14.50 -6.83 -21.79
CA PRO A 183 13.48 -5.80 -21.90
C PRO A 183 12.29 -6.39 -22.68
N ASN A 184 11.10 -6.26 -22.11
CA ASN A 184 9.80 -6.63 -22.68
C ASN A 184 9.41 -8.11 -22.68
N ILE A 185 10.14 -8.98 -21.96
CA ILE A 185 9.65 -10.33 -21.65
C ILE A 185 9.82 -10.59 -20.15
N VAL A 186 8.70 -10.58 -19.43
CA VAL A 186 8.65 -11.01 -18.03
C VAL A 186 7.84 -12.28 -17.92
N HIS A 187 8.45 -13.31 -17.36
CA HIS A 187 7.78 -14.55 -17.00
C HIS A 187 7.27 -14.43 -15.58
N ILE A 188 5.97 -14.17 -15.41
CA ILE A 188 5.29 -14.33 -14.13
C ILE A 188 4.56 -15.67 -14.18
N GLU A 189 4.85 -16.52 -13.21
CA GLU A 189 4.05 -17.72 -12.96
C GLU A 189 2.89 -17.32 -12.06
N PHE A 190 1.68 -17.32 -12.62
CA PHE A 190 0.42 -17.16 -11.89
C PHE A 190 -0.23 -18.51 -11.72
N TYR A 191 -0.81 -18.73 -10.56
CA TYR A 191 -1.55 -19.93 -10.24
C TYR A 191 -3.05 -19.70 -10.45
N SER A 192 -3.82 -20.76 -10.65
CA SER A 192 -5.27 -20.67 -10.88
C SER A 192 -6.04 -20.04 -9.71
N ASP A 193 -5.41 -19.99 -8.54
CA ASP A 193 -5.87 -19.34 -7.31
C ASP A 193 -5.51 -17.83 -7.25
N GLY A 194 -4.93 -17.26 -8.31
CA GLY A 194 -4.50 -15.86 -8.33
C GLY A 194 -3.22 -15.57 -7.55
N THR A 195 -2.55 -16.59 -7.01
CA THR A 195 -1.22 -16.46 -6.38
C THR A 195 -0.12 -16.36 -7.45
N TYR A 196 1.06 -15.89 -7.07
CA TYR A 196 2.17 -15.70 -8.00
C TYR A 196 3.52 -16.00 -7.34
N LYS A 197 4.51 -16.32 -8.18
CA LYS A 197 5.89 -16.65 -7.74
C LYS A 197 6.89 -15.50 -7.88
N LYS A 198 6.56 -14.47 -8.68
CA LYS A 198 7.45 -13.35 -9.00
C LYS A 198 6.67 -12.05 -9.09
N GLN A 199 7.26 -10.97 -8.60
CA GLN A 199 6.69 -9.62 -8.67
C GLN A 199 7.42 -8.80 -9.75
N VAL A 200 6.67 -7.97 -10.47
CA VAL A 200 7.21 -7.11 -11.55
C VAL A 200 7.12 -5.65 -11.14
N VAL A 201 8.24 -4.95 -11.27
CA VAL A 201 8.33 -3.51 -11.04
C VAL A 201 8.44 -2.83 -12.41
N ILE A 202 7.43 -2.02 -12.73
CA ILE A 202 7.29 -1.27 -13.98
C ILE A 202 7.53 0.23 -13.75
N GLN A 203 8.08 0.94 -14.74
CA GLN A 203 8.11 2.41 -14.81
C GLN A 203 7.19 2.92 -15.89
#